data_AF-A0A3P3RJG0-F1
#
_entry.id   AF-A0A3P3RJG0-F1
#
_cell.length_a   1.000
_cell.length_b   1.000
_cell.length_c   1.000
_cell.angle_alpha   90.00
_cell.angle_beta   90.00
_cell.angle_gamma   90.00
#
_symmetry.space_group_name_H-M   'P 1'
#
loop_
_entity.id
_entity.type
_entity.pdbx_description
1 polymer ?
#
loop_
_entity_poly.entity_id
_entity_poly.type
_entity_poly.pdbx_seq_one_letter_code
_entity_poly.pdbx_strand_id
1 'polypeptide(L)'
;MSTGAENHTDTGGSNGADGGTVTRRRVLKSGVTAIVGVVGVSGLSGVTAAGDGECPYSYPSAPSWLGEVRPEAGTFHEWPWAAENLTIFIHGFTNQNGGRSYAYEIHQYLSTHGYGGSVTTCNWDAGDSWDEWYSAKNHSIEAGAALAGLLDANGLTGDHGVTVNLVAHSLGGKLALECVRELQTTYGRSINSVNLFGAAVWDEQPGERFYDGILYGTNETHNYYSENDDTLGDIYQAAEFGRHACGYTGGAGGEPGNWYDHDLTARIDHHCQYMDSADGCVADITDDLG
;
A
#
# COMPACT_ATOMS: atom_id res chain seq x y z
N MET A 1 21.41 6.46 -75.04
CA MET A 1 20.28 5.81 -75.73
C MET A 1 19.10 5.89 -74.78
N SER A 2 18.21 6.88 -74.99
CA SER A 2 16.82 6.69 -75.44
C SER A 2 15.98 6.02 -74.35
N THR A 3 14.90 6.55 -73.78
CA THR A 3 13.89 7.56 -74.18
C THR A 3 13.01 7.79 -72.92
N GLY A 4 12.53 9.01 -72.61
CA GLY A 4 11.17 9.51 -72.93
C GLY A 4 10.09 8.82 -72.08
N ALA A 5 9.12 9.44 -71.39
CA ALA A 5 8.44 10.74 -71.46
C ALA A 5 7.83 11.02 -70.06
N GLU A 6 7.84 12.24 -69.49
CA GLU A 6 6.91 13.38 -69.69
C GLU A 6 5.41 13.06 -69.54
N ASN A 7 4.79 13.56 -68.45
CA ASN A 7 3.72 14.58 -68.47
C ASN A 7 3.44 15.07 -67.03
N HIS A 8 3.66 16.37 -66.75
CA HIS A 8 2.64 17.44 -66.69
C HIS A 8 1.61 17.23 -65.57
N THR A 9 1.25 18.18 -64.69
CA THR A 9 1.43 19.64 -64.51
C THR A 9 0.93 19.88 -63.07
N ASP A 10 1.68 20.53 -62.20
CA ASP A 10 1.75 21.98 -62.01
C ASP A 10 0.58 22.59 -61.22
N THR A 11 0.96 23.55 -60.38
CA THR A 11 0.17 24.54 -59.62
C THR A 11 -0.53 24.01 -58.38
N GLY A 12 -0.34 24.58 -57.19
CA GLY A 12 0.34 25.79 -56.79
C GLY A 12 -0.12 26.12 -55.37
N GLY A 13 0.76 26.65 -54.52
CA GLY A 13 0.35 27.06 -53.17
C GLY A 13 1.44 27.05 -52.11
N SER A 14 2.55 27.73 -52.38
CA SER A 14 3.37 28.45 -51.39
C SER A 14 2.48 29.23 -50.39
N ASN A 15 2.74 29.45 -49.11
CA ASN A 15 3.97 29.67 -48.35
C ASN A 15 3.57 29.68 -46.85
N GLY A 16 4.52 29.43 -45.96
CA GLY A 16 4.43 29.95 -44.60
C GLY A 16 4.94 28.99 -43.55
N ALA A 17 6.26 28.88 -43.46
CA ALA A 17 6.91 28.34 -42.28
C ALA A 17 6.52 29.17 -41.05
N ASP A 18 6.13 28.50 -39.98
CA ASP A 18 6.50 28.97 -38.65
C ASP A 18 6.86 27.77 -37.77
N GLY A 19 8.05 27.87 -37.19
CA GLY A 19 8.63 26.87 -36.34
C GLY A 19 7.93 26.86 -34.98
N GLY A 20 7.63 25.66 -34.49
CA GLY A 20 7.05 25.48 -33.17
C GLY A 20 7.39 24.09 -32.65
N THR A 21 8.55 24.01 -32.03
CA THR A 21 9.04 22.88 -31.24
C THR A 21 7.94 22.24 -30.39
N VAL A 22 7.88 20.91 -30.49
CA VAL A 22 7.08 20.03 -29.63
C VAL A 22 7.36 20.35 -28.17
N THR A 23 6.35 20.84 -27.44
CA THR A 23 6.40 20.96 -25.98
C THR A 23 5.38 20.02 -25.37
N ARG A 24 5.88 18.97 -24.69
CA ARG A 24 5.16 17.97 -23.88
C ARG A 24 4.52 18.58 -22.62
N ARG A 25 3.75 19.66 -22.76
CA ARG A 25 3.18 20.38 -21.61
C ARG A 25 1.83 20.99 -21.98
N ARG A 26 0.86 20.15 -22.37
CA ARG A 26 -0.58 20.50 -22.46
C ARG A 26 -1.45 19.30 -22.81
N VAL A 27 -1.37 18.23 -22.02
CA VAL A 27 -2.44 17.24 -21.92
C VAL A 27 -2.54 16.91 -20.43
N LEU A 28 -3.77 16.90 -19.90
CA LEU A 28 -4.16 16.81 -18.47
C LEU A 28 -4.34 18.16 -17.75
N LYS A 29 -5.34 18.92 -18.21
CA LYS A 29 -6.22 19.73 -17.35
C LYS A 29 -7.67 19.31 -17.60
N SER A 30 -7.92 18.01 -17.52
CA SER A 30 -9.27 17.46 -17.55
C SER A 30 -9.60 17.11 -16.10
N GLY A 31 -10.21 18.09 -15.41
CA GLY A 31 -10.61 17.94 -14.02
C GLY A 31 -11.65 16.84 -13.89
N VAL A 32 -11.33 15.84 -13.07
CA VAL A 32 -12.34 14.94 -12.51
C VAL A 32 -13.07 15.76 -11.45
N THR A 33 -14.27 16.21 -11.78
CA THR A 33 -15.20 16.78 -10.80
C THR A 33 -16.01 15.60 -10.29
N ALA A 34 -15.72 15.10 -9.10
CA ALA A 34 -16.58 14.13 -8.44
C ALA A 34 -17.92 14.82 -8.15
N ILE A 35 -19.01 14.28 -8.72
CA ILE A 35 -20.37 14.75 -8.45
C ILE A 35 -20.75 14.21 -7.09
N VAL A 36 -20.70 15.06 -6.06
CA VAL A 36 -21.26 14.76 -4.73
C VAL A 36 -22.77 14.90 -4.82
N GLY A 37 -23.49 13.85 -4.43
CA GLY A 37 -24.95 13.86 -4.31
C GLY A 37 -25.41 14.95 -3.34
N VAL A 38 -26.31 15.81 -3.83
CA VAL A 38 -26.80 17.01 -3.12
C VAL A 38 -27.76 16.63 -2.00
N VAL A 39 -27.38 16.84 -0.73
CA VAL A 39 -28.27 17.32 0.34
C VAL A 39 -27.47 18.20 1.33
N GLY A 40 -27.75 19.51 1.36
CA GLY A 40 -27.38 20.41 2.46
C GLY A 40 -26.23 21.39 2.19
N VAL A 41 -26.56 22.64 1.86
CA VAL A 41 -25.62 23.74 1.58
C VAL A 41 -25.06 24.36 2.87
N SER A 42 -23.77 24.15 3.16
CA SER A 42 -22.87 25.19 3.70
C SER A 42 -21.41 24.69 3.78
N GLY A 43 -20.49 25.34 3.04
CA GLY A 43 -19.04 25.22 3.25
C GLY A 43 -18.27 24.33 2.27
N LEU A 44 -18.08 24.75 1.01
CA LEU A 44 -16.99 24.22 0.16
C LEU A 44 -15.65 24.85 0.58
N SER A 45 -15.13 24.40 1.71
CA SER A 45 -13.69 24.41 2.01
C SER A 45 -13.11 23.08 1.53
N GLY A 46 -11.88 23.12 1.02
CA GLY A 46 -11.29 22.07 0.18
C GLY A 46 -11.45 20.64 0.70
N VAL A 47 -11.43 19.69 -0.24
CA VAL A 47 -11.12 18.28 0.04
C VAL A 47 -9.84 18.24 0.86
N THR A 48 -9.99 18.22 2.18
CA THR A 48 -8.95 17.83 3.12
C THR A 48 -8.49 16.46 2.66
N ALA A 49 -7.17 16.25 2.60
CA ALA A 49 -6.62 14.95 2.29
C ALA A 49 -7.37 13.91 3.11
N ALA A 50 -8.04 12.96 2.46
CA ALA A 50 -8.67 11.83 3.14
C ALA A 50 -7.55 10.88 3.60
N GLY A 51 -6.68 11.40 4.46
CA GLY A 51 -5.86 10.64 5.38
C GLY A 51 -6.41 10.98 6.74
N ASP A 52 -7.02 10.00 7.41
CA ASP A 52 -7.37 9.94 8.84
C ASP A 52 -7.96 11.22 9.49
N GLY A 53 -8.47 12.20 8.72
CA GLY A 53 -8.86 13.52 9.20
C GLY A 53 -10.12 13.52 10.07
N GLU A 54 -10.86 12.42 10.05
CA GLU A 54 -12.01 12.17 10.92
C GLU A 54 -11.66 11.28 12.13
N CYS A 55 -10.40 10.86 12.26
CA CYS A 55 -10.00 9.95 13.31
C CYS A 55 -9.78 10.71 14.62
N PRO A 56 -10.60 10.48 15.65
CA PRO A 56 -10.45 11.15 16.94
C PRO A 56 -9.20 10.66 17.72
N TYR A 57 -8.43 9.73 17.15
CA TYR A 57 -7.34 9.03 17.81
C TYR A 57 -6.03 9.81 17.70
N SER A 58 -5.45 10.13 18.86
CA SER A 58 -4.09 10.63 18.95
C SER A 58 -3.16 9.46 19.25
N TYR A 59 -2.40 9.02 18.26
CA TYR A 59 -1.40 7.98 18.47
C TYR A 59 -0.20 8.51 19.25
N PRO A 60 0.43 7.67 20.09
CA PRO A 60 1.59 8.07 20.87
C PRO A 60 2.76 8.42 19.95
N SER A 61 3.51 9.46 20.30
CA SER A 61 4.73 9.80 19.57
C SER A 61 5.73 8.65 19.69
N ALA A 62 6.16 8.12 18.55
CA ALA A 62 7.14 7.06 18.52
C ALA A 62 8.47 7.51 19.13
N PRO A 63 9.07 6.70 20.02
CA PRO A 63 10.37 7.00 20.58
C PRO A 63 11.47 6.85 19.52
N SER A 64 12.61 7.51 19.77
CA SER A 64 13.75 7.47 18.84
C SER A 64 14.34 6.08 18.66
N TRP A 65 14.24 5.21 19.68
CA TRP A 65 14.74 3.84 19.65
C TRP A 65 13.89 2.88 18.81
N LEU A 66 12.68 3.27 18.40
CA LEU A 66 11.85 2.40 17.55
C LEU A 66 12.55 2.19 16.20
N GLY A 67 12.80 0.93 15.88
CA GLY A 67 13.49 0.52 14.66
C GLY A 67 12.71 0.89 13.40
N GLU A 68 13.44 1.12 12.32
CA GLU A 68 12.89 1.53 11.03
C GLU A 68 13.72 0.98 9.86
N VAL A 69 13.05 0.49 8.83
CA VAL A 69 13.62 0.23 7.50
C VAL A 69 13.12 1.27 6.51
N ARG A 70 14.01 1.72 5.62
CA ARG A 70 13.72 2.64 4.51
C ARG A 70 14.08 1.98 3.20
N PRO A 71 13.13 1.28 2.54
CA PRO A 71 13.40 0.46 1.37
C PRO A 71 14.13 1.21 0.25
N GLU A 72 13.65 2.39 -0.10
CA GLU A 72 14.14 3.20 -1.22
C GLU A 72 15.53 3.77 -0.94
N ALA A 73 15.85 4.02 0.33
CA ALA A 73 17.18 4.44 0.75
C ALA A 73 18.14 3.25 0.94
N GLY A 74 17.62 2.03 1.00
CA GLY A 74 18.40 0.83 1.29
C GLY A 74 19.01 0.83 2.70
N THR A 75 18.33 1.43 3.69
CA THR A 75 18.90 1.67 5.02
C THR A 75 18.01 1.18 6.16
N PHE A 76 18.68 0.92 7.28
CA PHE A 76 18.09 0.52 8.55
C PHE A 76 18.51 1.52 9.62
N HIS A 77 17.57 1.90 10.51
CA HIS A 77 17.79 2.82 11.61
C HIS A 77 17.31 2.18 12.92
N GLU A 78 18.15 2.21 13.97
CA GLU A 78 17.85 1.58 15.27
C GLU A 78 17.31 0.15 15.16
N TRP A 79 17.82 -0.58 14.17
CA TRP A 79 17.27 -1.88 13.79
C TRP A 79 17.65 -2.99 14.78
N PRO A 80 16.69 -3.84 15.17
CA PRO A 80 16.93 -4.90 16.16
C PRO A 80 17.62 -6.11 15.50
N TRP A 81 18.91 -6.00 15.18
CA TRP A 81 19.68 -7.05 14.49
C TRP A 81 19.72 -8.41 15.21
N ALA A 82 19.40 -8.45 16.50
CA ALA A 82 19.34 -9.68 17.30
C ALA A 82 17.92 -10.27 17.42
N ALA A 83 16.93 -9.70 16.73
CA ALA A 83 15.56 -10.20 16.78
C ALA A 83 15.42 -11.55 16.07
N GLU A 84 14.90 -12.54 16.79
CA GLU A 84 14.52 -13.84 16.22
C GLU A 84 13.07 -13.83 15.70
N ASN A 85 12.22 -12.98 16.29
CA ASN A 85 10.87 -12.69 15.82
C ASN A 85 10.75 -11.18 15.56
N LEU A 86 10.49 -10.81 14.32
CA LEU A 86 10.49 -9.45 13.80
C LEU A 86 9.15 -9.14 13.13
N THR A 87 8.45 -8.15 13.65
CA THR A 87 7.22 -7.61 13.06
C THR A 87 7.48 -6.23 12.47
N ILE A 88 7.27 -6.10 11.17
CA ILE A 88 7.47 -4.85 10.42
C ILE A 88 6.10 -4.25 10.09
N PHE A 89 5.79 -3.11 10.69
CA PHE A 89 4.60 -2.33 10.38
C PHE A 89 4.80 -1.48 9.12
N ILE A 90 3.88 -1.55 8.16
CA ILE A 90 3.91 -0.78 6.91
C ILE A 90 2.69 0.13 6.87
N HIS A 91 2.92 1.44 6.87
CA HIS A 91 1.84 2.42 6.86
C HIS A 91 1.14 2.53 5.48
N GLY A 92 -0.05 3.13 5.52
CA GLY A 92 -0.89 3.42 4.36
C GLY A 92 -0.47 4.64 3.55
N PHE A 93 -1.43 5.16 2.78
CA PHE A 93 -1.28 6.36 1.97
C PHE A 93 -1.10 7.62 2.83
N THR A 94 -0.24 8.53 2.37
CA THR A 94 0.26 9.73 3.05
C THR A 94 1.36 9.52 4.10
N ASN A 95 2.43 10.32 4.01
CA ASN A 95 3.53 10.36 4.98
C ASN A 95 3.13 11.10 6.28
N GLN A 96 1.98 11.77 6.28
CA GLN A 96 1.52 12.66 7.36
C GLN A 96 1.01 11.89 8.59
N ASN A 97 0.62 10.63 8.41
CA ASN A 97 -0.04 9.84 9.46
C ASN A 97 0.95 9.10 10.36
N GLY A 98 2.25 9.42 10.26
CA GLY A 98 3.25 9.02 11.24
C GLY A 98 3.36 7.50 11.38
N GLY A 99 3.76 6.79 10.32
CA GLY A 99 3.91 5.33 10.33
C GLY A 99 4.68 4.77 11.55
N ARG A 100 5.65 5.53 12.07
CA ARG A 100 6.34 5.23 13.34
C ARG A 100 5.39 5.23 14.55
N SER A 101 4.48 6.18 14.66
CA SER A 101 3.50 6.29 15.76
C SER A 101 2.52 5.12 15.74
N TYR A 102 2.06 4.68 14.56
CA TYR A 102 1.20 3.49 14.42
C TYR A 102 1.96 2.22 14.80
N ALA A 103 3.19 2.08 14.31
CA ALA A 103 4.08 0.98 14.73
C ALA A 103 4.31 0.99 16.25
N TYR A 104 4.41 2.16 16.86
CA TYR A 104 4.59 2.28 18.31
C TYR A 104 3.33 1.93 19.10
N GLU A 105 2.14 2.27 18.61
CA GLU A 105 0.86 1.85 19.20
C GLU A 105 0.75 0.32 19.20
N ILE A 106 1.02 -0.30 18.05
CA ILE A 106 1.05 -1.77 17.92
C ILE A 106 2.09 -2.38 18.86
N HIS A 107 3.29 -1.80 18.92
CA HIS A 107 4.33 -2.24 19.84
C HIS A 107 3.88 -2.22 21.30
N GLN A 108 3.23 -1.13 21.74
CA GLN A 108 2.74 -1.02 23.12
C GLN A 108 1.67 -2.06 23.41
N TYR A 109 0.70 -2.21 22.52
CA TYR A 109 -0.36 -3.21 22.68
C TYR A 109 0.24 -4.61 22.78
N LEU A 110 1.03 -5.03 21.79
CA LEU A 110 1.61 -6.37 21.75
C LEU A 110 2.50 -6.65 22.97
N SER A 111 3.36 -5.68 23.35
CA SER A 111 4.26 -5.83 24.50
C SER A 111 3.51 -5.95 25.83
N THR A 112 2.42 -5.20 26.01
CA THR A 112 1.59 -5.28 27.22
C THR A 112 0.80 -6.59 27.32
N HIS A 113 0.60 -7.27 26.19
CA HIS A 113 -0.09 -8.55 26.09
C HIS A 113 0.87 -9.76 25.95
N GLY A 114 2.16 -9.56 26.20
CA GLY A 114 3.14 -10.65 26.33
C GLY A 114 3.80 -11.10 25.03
N TYR A 115 3.60 -10.39 23.92
CA TYR A 115 4.35 -10.63 22.69
C TYR A 115 5.84 -10.31 22.91
N GLY A 116 6.70 -11.29 22.61
CA GLY A 116 8.15 -11.19 22.84
C GLY A 116 8.95 -10.73 21.62
N GLY A 117 8.32 -10.57 20.46
CA GLY A 117 8.99 -10.16 19.23
C GLY A 117 9.30 -8.65 19.17
N SER A 118 10.20 -8.28 18.27
CA SER A 118 10.54 -6.89 18.01
C SER A 118 9.57 -6.27 17.01
N VAL A 119 9.07 -5.07 17.30
CA VAL A 119 8.23 -4.30 16.36
C VAL A 119 9.03 -3.12 15.81
N THR A 120 8.98 -2.95 14.50
CA THR A 120 9.70 -1.94 13.72
C THR A 120 8.76 -1.37 12.65
N THR A 121 9.11 -0.23 12.05
CA THR A 121 8.35 0.36 10.95
C THR A 121 9.07 0.20 9.60
N CYS A 122 8.31 0.10 8.53
CA CYS A 122 8.72 0.38 7.17
C CYS A 122 8.30 1.82 6.85
N ASN A 123 9.26 2.68 6.56
CA ASN A 123 9.01 4.06 6.14
C ASN A 123 9.32 4.19 4.66
N TRP A 124 8.28 4.45 3.88
CA TRP A 124 8.30 4.47 2.42
C TRP A 124 7.60 5.72 1.90
N ASP A 125 7.90 6.14 0.67
CA ASP A 125 7.32 7.36 0.10
C ASP A 125 5.88 7.13 -0.38
N ALA A 126 4.94 7.32 0.54
CA ALA A 126 3.50 7.14 0.32
C ALA A 126 2.80 8.39 -0.23
N GLY A 127 3.56 9.44 -0.61
CA GLY A 127 3.05 10.75 -1.01
C GLY A 127 2.52 11.58 0.15
N ASP A 128 2.05 12.79 -0.12
CA ASP A 128 1.53 13.74 0.88
C ASP A 128 0.12 14.24 0.56
N SER A 129 -0.40 13.97 -0.64
CA SER A 129 -1.70 14.48 -1.07
C SER A 129 -2.39 13.58 -2.10
N TRP A 130 -3.71 13.73 -2.19
CA TRP A 130 -4.58 12.88 -3.00
C TRP A 130 -4.25 12.84 -4.50
N ASP A 131 -3.69 13.91 -5.05
CA ASP A 131 -3.21 13.96 -6.43
C ASP A 131 -2.01 13.05 -6.70
N GLU A 132 -1.36 12.54 -5.65
CA GLU A 132 -0.23 11.62 -5.72
C GLU A 132 -0.64 10.14 -5.60
N TRP A 133 -1.94 9.82 -5.46
CA TRP A 133 -2.46 8.45 -5.29
C TRP A 133 -1.82 7.44 -6.26
N TYR A 134 -1.83 7.76 -7.57
CA TYR A 134 -1.26 6.86 -8.58
C TYR A 134 0.27 6.76 -8.49
N SER A 135 0.95 7.80 -8.01
CA SER A 135 2.39 7.76 -7.76
C SER A 135 2.69 6.87 -6.55
N ALA A 136 1.98 7.08 -5.44
CA ALA A 136 2.10 6.27 -4.24
C ALA A 136 1.80 4.78 -4.51
N LYS A 137 0.84 4.48 -5.39
CA LYS A 137 0.58 3.10 -5.84
C LYS A 137 1.74 2.48 -6.61
N ASN A 138 2.49 3.25 -7.38
CA ASN A 138 3.68 2.74 -8.06
C ASN A 138 4.85 2.61 -7.08
N HIS A 139 5.02 3.60 -6.20
CA HIS A 139 6.02 3.56 -5.14
C HIS A 139 5.82 2.37 -4.21
N SER A 140 4.58 1.96 -3.89
CA SER A 140 4.35 0.78 -3.06
C SER A 140 4.85 -0.52 -3.72
N ILE A 141 4.80 -0.60 -5.04
CA ILE A 141 5.38 -1.73 -5.79
C ILE A 141 6.91 -1.70 -5.72
N GLU A 142 7.51 -0.53 -5.97
CA GLU A 142 8.96 -0.34 -5.95
C GLU A 142 9.55 -0.56 -4.55
N ALA A 143 8.93 0.02 -3.52
CA ALA A 143 9.30 -0.12 -2.12
C ALA A 143 9.09 -1.56 -1.62
N GLY A 144 8.05 -2.25 -2.08
CA GLY A 144 7.83 -3.67 -1.76
C GLY A 144 8.97 -4.54 -2.29
N ALA A 145 9.35 -4.35 -3.55
CA ALA A 145 10.48 -5.05 -4.14
C ALA A 145 11.83 -4.69 -3.46
N ALA A 146 12.03 -3.42 -3.13
CA ALA A 146 13.21 -2.96 -2.40
C ALA A 146 13.29 -3.57 -0.99
N LEU A 147 12.15 -3.65 -0.28
CA LEU A 147 12.08 -4.28 1.04
C LEU A 147 12.43 -5.77 0.94
N ALA A 148 11.90 -6.48 -0.07
CA ALA A 148 12.25 -7.88 -0.31
C ALA A 148 13.76 -8.08 -0.49
N GLY A 149 14.39 -7.24 -1.33
CA GLY A 149 15.84 -7.28 -1.53
C GLY A 149 16.65 -6.98 -0.26
N LEU A 150 16.18 -6.07 0.59
CA LEU A 150 16.81 -5.80 1.88
C LEU A 150 16.66 -6.97 2.85
N LEU A 151 15.50 -7.61 2.90
CA LEU A 151 15.27 -8.76 3.77
C LEU A 151 16.15 -9.94 3.35
N ASP A 152 16.20 -10.29 2.07
CA ASP A 152 17.08 -11.35 1.56
C ASP A 152 18.57 -11.03 1.78
N ALA A 153 19.02 -9.83 1.40
CA ALA A 153 20.43 -9.45 1.49
C ALA A 153 20.98 -9.44 2.93
N ASN A 154 20.11 -9.29 3.93
CA ASN A 154 20.48 -9.25 5.34
C ASN A 154 20.08 -10.51 6.11
N GLY A 155 19.60 -11.56 5.42
CA GLY A 155 19.22 -12.82 6.06
C GLY A 155 18.02 -12.71 7.00
N LEU A 156 17.08 -11.80 6.71
CA LEU A 156 15.88 -11.56 7.50
C LEU A 156 14.69 -12.28 6.86
N THR A 157 14.75 -13.61 6.81
CA THR A 157 13.70 -14.48 6.26
C THR A 157 13.61 -15.79 7.05
N GLY A 158 12.53 -16.54 6.85
CA GLY A 158 12.32 -17.83 7.54
C GLY A 158 13.46 -18.82 7.27
N ASP A 159 14.00 -18.81 6.06
CA ASP A 159 15.14 -19.66 5.66
C ASP A 159 16.42 -19.41 6.47
N HIS A 160 16.54 -18.22 7.07
CA HIS A 160 17.67 -17.82 7.88
C HIS A 160 17.40 -17.93 9.38
N GLY A 161 16.26 -18.52 9.77
CA GLY A 161 15.89 -18.72 11.17
C GLY A 161 15.29 -17.48 11.84
N VAL A 162 14.88 -16.48 11.06
CA VAL A 162 14.16 -15.30 11.56
C VAL A 162 12.68 -15.44 11.21
N THR A 163 11.82 -15.40 12.23
CA THR A 163 10.38 -15.25 12.04
C THR A 163 10.10 -13.80 11.66
N VAL A 164 9.69 -13.57 10.41
CA VAL A 164 9.33 -12.23 9.93
C VAL A 164 7.84 -12.15 9.70
N ASN A 165 7.20 -11.15 10.27
CA ASN A 165 5.79 -10.83 10.07
C ASN A 165 5.67 -9.43 9.46
N LEU A 166 4.79 -9.26 8.48
CA LEU A 166 4.41 -7.94 7.99
C LEU A 166 3.03 -7.60 8.52
N VAL A 167 2.87 -6.40 9.09
CA VAL A 167 1.56 -5.84 9.45
C VAL A 167 1.38 -4.59 8.61
N ALA A 168 0.36 -4.52 7.77
CA ALA A 168 0.28 -3.51 6.74
C ALA A 168 -1.11 -2.89 6.67
N HIS A 169 -1.17 -1.57 6.77
CA HIS A 169 -2.42 -0.81 6.70
C HIS A 169 -2.65 -0.23 5.31
N SER A 170 -3.90 -0.25 4.82
CA SER A 170 -4.30 0.50 3.63
C SER A 170 -3.41 0.18 2.42
N LEU A 171 -2.87 1.20 1.75
CA LEU A 171 -1.96 1.05 0.61
C LEU A 171 -0.64 0.31 0.97
N GLY A 172 -0.25 0.31 2.24
CA GLY A 172 0.85 -0.50 2.75
C GLY A 172 0.61 -2.00 2.53
N GLY A 173 -0.64 -2.44 2.47
CA GLY A 173 -0.99 -3.82 2.12
C GLY A 173 -0.51 -4.22 0.72
N LYS A 174 -0.54 -3.28 -0.24
CA LYS A 174 0.02 -3.51 -1.57
C LYS A 174 1.54 -3.68 -1.52
N LEU A 175 2.22 -2.86 -0.72
CA LEU A 175 3.67 -2.97 -0.51
C LEU A 175 4.03 -4.33 0.10
N ALA A 176 3.29 -4.77 1.13
CA ALA A 176 3.52 -6.06 1.79
C ALA A 176 3.36 -7.24 0.82
N LEU A 177 2.29 -7.26 0.03
CA LEU A 177 2.05 -8.31 -0.96
C LEU A 177 3.08 -8.30 -2.10
N GLU A 178 3.55 -7.12 -2.52
CA GLU A 178 4.65 -7.01 -3.49
C GLU A 178 5.99 -7.47 -2.90
N CYS A 179 6.24 -7.20 -1.63
CA CYS A 179 7.42 -7.69 -0.92
C CYS A 179 7.45 -9.23 -0.89
N VAL A 180 6.35 -9.85 -0.47
CA VAL A 180 6.23 -11.31 -0.45
C VAL A 180 6.34 -11.91 -1.85
N ARG A 181 5.64 -11.34 -2.83
CA ARG A 181 5.75 -11.78 -4.22
C ARG A 181 7.20 -11.72 -4.68
N GLU A 182 7.91 -10.64 -4.43
CA GLU A 182 9.30 -10.47 -4.85
C GLU A 182 10.26 -11.41 -4.12
N LEU A 183 10.10 -11.57 -2.79
CA LEU A 183 10.85 -12.55 -1.98
C LEU A 183 10.73 -13.95 -2.58
N GLN A 184 9.51 -14.34 -2.93
CA GLN A 184 9.23 -15.64 -3.51
C GLN A 184 9.79 -15.75 -4.94
N THR A 185 9.44 -14.83 -5.84
CA THR A 185 9.72 -14.98 -7.27
C THR A 185 11.19 -14.77 -7.61
N THR A 186 11.87 -13.87 -6.89
CA THR A 186 13.24 -13.43 -7.21
C THR A 186 14.27 -14.12 -6.32
N TYR A 187 13.95 -14.28 -5.04
CA TYR A 187 14.91 -14.77 -4.05
C TYR A 187 14.62 -16.19 -3.56
N GLY A 188 13.44 -16.75 -3.88
CA GLY A 188 13.02 -18.06 -3.42
C GLY A 188 12.87 -18.14 -1.90
N ARG A 189 12.46 -17.03 -1.28
CA ARG A 189 12.34 -16.85 0.18
C ARG A 189 10.89 -16.81 0.63
N SER A 190 10.69 -17.12 1.90
CA SER A 190 9.42 -16.95 2.60
C SER A 190 9.59 -16.19 3.93
N ILE A 191 8.46 -15.65 4.39
CA ILE A 191 8.29 -15.07 5.72
C ILE A 191 7.19 -15.83 6.46
N ASN A 192 6.97 -15.50 7.73
CA ASN A 192 5.97 -16.18 8.54
C ASN A 192 4.55 -15.75 8.14
N SER A 193 4.18 -14.50 8.41
CA SER A 193 2.82 -14.03 8.15
C SER A 193 2.75 -12.63 7.55
N VAL A 194 1.63 -12.36 6.88
CA VAL A 194 1.21 -11.02 6.46
C VAL A 194 -0.17 -10.74 7.05
N ASN A 195 -0.29 -9.63 7.76
CA ASN A 195 -1.52 -9.16 8.38
C ASN A 195 -1.93 -7.85 7.73
N LEU A 196 -3.02 -7.86 6.98
CA LEU A 196 -3.52 -6.76 6.17
C LEU A 196 -4.68 -6.08 6.89
N PHE A 197 -4.49 -4.82 7.28
CA PHE A 197 -5.48 -4.00 7.97
C PHE A 197 -6.13 -3.05 6.96
N GLY A 198 -7.36 -3.35 6.54
CA GLY A 198 -8.07 -2.54 5.55
C GLY A 198 -7.23 -2.33 4.28
N ALA A 199 -6.69 -3.40 3.69
CA ALA A 199 -5.75 -3.26 2.57
C ALA A 199 -6.38 -2.64 1.32
N ALA A 200 -5.74 -1.59 0.80
CA ALA A 200 -6.10 -0.90 -0.45
C ALA A 200 -5.51 -1.63 -1.67
N VAL A 201 -5.91 -2.89 -1.83
CA VAL A 201 -5.51 -3.80 -2.91
C VAL A 201 -6.77 -4.27 -3.59
N TRP A 202 -6.79 -4.29 -4.92
CA TRP A 202 -7.97 -4.80 -5.64
C TRP A 202 -8.23 -6.26 -5.27
N ASP A 203 -9.46 -6.56 -4.86
CA ASP A 203 -9.91 -7.83 -4.27
C ASP A 203 -9.71 -9.09 -5.13
N GLU A 204 -9.56 -8.96 -6.44
CA GLU A 204 -9.18 -10.07 -7.33
C GLU A 204 -7.66 -10.39 -7.28
N GLN A 205 -6.81 -9.43 -6.91
CA GLN A 205 -5.35 -9.60 -6.98
C GLN A 205 -4.77 -10.67 -6.07
N PRO A 206 -5.30 -10.94 -4.86
CA PRO A 206 -4.91 -12.08 -4.04
C PRO A 206 -5.07 -13.44 -4.77
N GLY A 207 -6.12 -13.60 -5.56
CA GLY A 207 -6.36 -14.79 -6.40
C GLY A 207 -5.61 -14.78 -7.75
N GLU A 208 -5.00 -13.65 -8.12
CA GLU A 208 -4.32 -13.47 -9.40
C GLU A 208 -2.83 -13.12 -9.19
N ARG A 209 -2.49 -11.84 -9.25
CA ARG A 209 -1.12 -11.30 -9.24
C ARG A 209 -0.31 -11.77 -8.03
N PHE A 210 -0.95 -11.91 -6.88
CA PHE A 210 -0.29 -12.23 -5.62
C PHE A 210 -0.40 -13.71 -5.24
N TYR A 211 -1.11 -14.53 -6.03
CA TYR A 211 -1.41 -15.92 -5.68
C TYR A 211 -0.16 -16.73 -5.30
N ASP A 212 0.83 -16.80 -6.20
CA ASP A 212 2.05 -17.58 -5.96
C ASP A 212 2.90 -17.00 -4.83
N GLY A 213 2.92 -15.67 -4.69
CA GLY A 213 3.61 -14.98 -3.61
C GLY A 213 3.01 -15.37 -2.26
N ILE A 214 1.69 -15.29 -2.12
CA ILE A 214 0.99 -15.67 -0.89
C ILE A 214 1.19 -17.17 -0.62
N LEU A 215 0.90 -18.04 -1.61
CA LEU A 215 0.91 -19.49 -1.44
C LEU A 215 2.28 -20.06 -1.04
N TYR A 216 3.36 -19.53 -1.61
CA TYR A 216 4.71 -20.08 -1.42
C TYR A 216 5.64 -19.18 -0.61
N GLY A 217 5.31 -17.90 -0.46
CA GLY A 217 6.13 -16.89 0.23
C GLY A 217 5.68 -16.59 1.66
N THR A 218 4.55 -17.13 2.12
CA THR A 218 4.05 -16.98 3.51
C THR A 218 3.59 -18.31 4.07
N ASN A 219 3.62 -18.46 5.41
CA ASN A 219 2.84 -19.50 6.05
C ASN A 219 1.36 -19.14 6.00
N GLU A 220 1.01 -17.91 6.40
CA GLU A 220 -0.37 -17.42 6.48
C GLU A 220 -0.46 -15.94 6.05
N THR A 221 -1.56 -15.58 5.38
CA THR A 221 -1.91 -14.19 5.05
C THR A 221 -3.33 -13.90 5.52
N HIS A 222 -3.47 -12.90 6.38
CA HIS A 222 -4.69 -12.54 7.08
C HIS A 222 -5.17 -11.19 6.57
N ASN A 223 -6.39 -11.12 6.07
CA ASN A 223 -7.02 -9.89 5.60
C ASN A 223 -8.17 -9.50 6.53
N TYR A 224 -7.93 -8.45 7.31
CA TYR A 224 -8.91 -7.85 8.20
C TYR A 224 -9.63 -6.75 7.42
N TYR A 225 -10.91 -6.94 7.18
CA TYR A 225 -11.70 -6.06 6.31
C TYR A 225 -12.97 -5.55 7.01
N SER A 226 -13.53 -4.46 6.51
CA SER A 226 -14.80 -3.92 6.96
C SER A 226 -15.57 -3.29 5.81
N GLU A 227 -16.83 -3.69 5.62
CA GLU A 227 -17.75 -3.03 4.68
C GLU A 227 -18.24 -1.66 5.17
N ASN A 228 -17.91 -1.27 6.41
CA ASN A 228 -18.17 0.09 6.92
C ASN A 228 -16.98 1.04 6.67
N ASP A 229 -15.87 0.56 6.11
CA ASP A 229 -14.70 1.38 5.77
C ASP A 229 -15.03 2.34 4.62
N ASP A 230 -15.44 3.56 4.97
CA ASP A 230 -15.81 4.64 4.05
C ASP A 230 -14.68 5.06 3.09
N THR A 231 -13.44 5.01 3.56
CA THR A 231 -12.26 5.36 2.75
C THR A 231 -12.07 4.34 1.63
N LEU A 232 -12.22 3.05 1.91
CA LEU A 232 -12.11 2.03 0.87
C LEU A 232 -13.41 1.90 0.05
N GLY A 233 -14.57 2.08 0.68
CA GLY A 233 -15.87 1.96 0.04
C GLY A 233 -16.15 3.05 -0.98
N ASP A 234 -15.83 4.31 -0.65
CA ASP A 234 -16.15 5.45 -1.49
C ASP A 234 -14.92 5.99 -2.23
N ILE A 235 -13.86 6.24 -1.49
CA ILE A 235 -12.73 7.01 -1.99
C ILE A 235 -11.81 6.14 -2.87
N TYR A 236 -11.42 4.96 -2.39
CA TYR A 236 -10.66 4.00 -3.20
C TYR A 236 -11.46 3.58 -4.44
N GLN A 237 -12.73 3.22 -4.26
CA GLN A 237 -13.58 2.80 -5.37
C GLN A 237 -13.67 3.87 -6.46
N ALA A 238 -13.82 5.14 -6.09
CA ALA A 238 -13.83 6.24 -7.04
C ALA A 238 -12.47 6.39 -7.77
N ALA A 239 -11.36 6.28 -7.06
CA ALA A 239 -10.01 6.37 -7.62
C ALA A 239 -9.63 5.19 -8.53
N GLU A 240 -10.21 4.02 -8.27
CA GLU A 240 -9.92 2.77 -8.95
C GLU A 240 -11.00 2.36 -9.96
N PHE A 241 -11.77 3.34 -10.45
CA PHE A 241 -12.74 3.15 -11.52
C PHE A 241 -13.82 2.10 -11.19
N GLY A 242 -14.28 2.07 -9.94
CA GLY A 242 -15.35 1.17 -9.49
C GLY A 242 -14.87 -0.17 -8.92
N ARG A 243 -13.56 -0.40 -8.82
CA ARG A 243 -13.01 -1.63 -8.22
C ARG A 243 -13.11 -1.60 -6.71
N HIS A 244 -13.30 -2.76 -6.11
CA HIS A 244 -13.35 -2.94 -4.66
C HIS A 244 -11.96 -3.27 -4.11
N ALA A 245 -11.69 -2.84 -2.88
CA ALA A 245 -10.49 -3.20 -2.16
C ALA A 245 -10.74 -4.46 -1.32
N CYS A 246 -9.76 -5.36 -1.18
CA CYS A 246 -9.90 -6.51 -0.30
C CYS A 246 -10.07 -6.11 1.17
N GLY A 247 -9.57 -4.94 1.57
CA GLY A 247 -9.83 -4.36 2.88
C GLY A 247 -11.28 -3.88 3.09
N TYR A 248 -12.10 -3.86 2.04
CA TYR A 248 -13.52 -3.50 2.11
C TYR A 248 -14.44 -4.72 1.90
N THR A 249 -14.12 -5.61 0.94
CA THR A 249 -14.97 -6.77 0.60
C THR A 249 -14.45 -8.13 1.04
N GLY A 250 -13.20 -8.23 1.51
CA GLY A 250 -12.48 -9.50 1.54
C GLY A 250 -11.90 -9.87 0.17
N GLY A 251 -11.39 -11.08 0.02
CA GLY A 251 -10.99 -11.63 -1.28
C GLY A 251 -12.19 -11.87 -2.21
N ALA A 252 -12.02 -11.63 -3.51
CA ALA A 252 -13.08 -11.84 -4.51
C ALA A 252 -13.27 -13.32 -4.93
N GLY A 253 -12.43 -14.22 -4.42
CA GLY A 253 -12.41 -15.64 -4.75
C GLY A 253 -11.22 -16.02 -5.65
N GLY A 254 -10.64 -17.17 -5.37
CA GLY A 254 -9.47 -17.70 -6.11
C GLY A 254 -8.15 -17.55 -5.36
N GLU A 255 -8.19 -17.00 -4.14
CA GLU A 255 -7.07 -16.89 -3.22
C GLU A 255 -6.49 -18.26 -2.87
N PRO A 256 -5.19 -18.33 -2.55
CA PRO A 256 -4.58 -19.58 -2.12
C PRO A 256 -5.07 -20.02 -0.73
N GLY A 257 -4.89 -21.30 -0.41
CA GLY A 257 -5.45 -21.92 0.81
C GLY A 257 -4.89 -21.40 2.14
N ASN A 258 -3.89 -20.52 2.10
CA ASN A 258 -3.31 -19.82 3.24
C ASN A 258 -3.68 -18.32 3.28
N TRP A 259 -4.72 -17.92 2.54
CA TRP A 259 -5.39 -16.63 2.69
C TRP A 259 -6.61 -16.77 3.62
N TYR A 260 -6.73 -15.86 4.59
CA TYR A 260 -7.80 -15.87 5.58
C TYR A 260 -8.45 -14.49 5.67
N ASP A 261 -9.71 -14.39 5.29
CA ASP A 261 -10.50 -13.18 5.48
C ASP A 261 -11.14 -13.16 6.88
N HIS A 262 -11.00 -12.00 7.55
CA HIS A 262 -11.56 -11.70 8.86
C HIS A 262 -12.50 -10.50 8.73
N ASP A 263 -13.80 -10.76 8.78
CA ASP A 263 -14.83 -9.72 8.72
C ASP A 263 -14.92 -8.97 10.04
N LEU A 264 -14.53 -7.69 10.01
CA LEU A 264 -14.57 -6.78 11.14
C LEU A 264 -15.66 -5.72 11.03
N THR A 265 -16.61 -5.87 10.08
CA THR A 265 -17.66 -4.88 9.81
C THR A 265 -18.49 -4.52 11.06
N ALA A 266 -18.63 -5.45 12.01
CA ALA A 266 -19.35 -5.19 13.25
C ALA A 266 -18.57 -4.36 14.31
N ARG A 267 -17.27 -4.13 14.12
CA ARG A 267 -16.37 -3.49 15.09
C ARG A 267 -15.65 -2.27 14.50
N ILE A 268 -15.30 -2.30 13.23
CA ILE A 268 -14.55 -1.25 12.54
C ILE A 268 -15.52 -0.46 11.66
N ASP A 269 -15.80 0.78 12.06
CA ASP A 269 -16.66 1.71 11.33
C ASP A 269 -15.86 2.70 10.47
N HIS A 270 -14.55 2.84 10.70
CA HIS A 270 -13.70 3.80 9.99
C HIS A 270 -12.30 3.26 9.69
N HIS A 271 -11.71 3.72 8.58
CA HIS A 271 -10.43 3.24 8.04
C HIS A 271 -9.22 3.30 8.99
N CYS A 272 -9.20 4.21 9.95
CA CYS A 272 -8.10 4.35 10.90
C CYS A 272 -8.25 3.47 12.16
N GLN A 273 -9.43 2.91 12.40
CA GLN A 273 -9.70 2.17 13.64
C GLN A 273 -8.96 0.84 13.70
N TYR A 274 -8.47 0.30 12.58
CA TYR A 274 -7.78 -1.00 12.58
C TYR A 274 -6.59 -1.05 13.55
N MET A 275 -5.85 0.05 13.71
CA MET A 275 -4.68 0.13 14.59
C MET A 275 -5.02 0.56 16.02
N ASP A 276 -6.28 0.86 16.32
CA ASP A 276 -6.69 1.23 17.68
C ASP A 276 -6.47 0.06 18.64
N SER A 277 -5.79 0.31 19.75
CA SER A 277 -5.51 -0.71 20.76
C SER A 277 -6.74 -1.10 21.57
N ALA A 278 -7.78 -0.24 21.63
CA ALA A 278 -9.01 -0.52 22.36
C ALA A 278 -10.02 -1.29 21.52
N ASP A 279 -10.35 -0.76 20.34
CA ASP A 279 -11.45 -1.25 19.51
C ASP A 279 -11.00 -1.73 18.11
N GLY A 280 -9.70 -1.69 17.82
CA GLY A 280 -9.12 -2.14 16.56
C GLY A 280 -8.92 -3.66 16.46
N CYS A 281 -7.97 -4.07 15.62
CA CYS A 281 -7.68 -5.48 15.33
C CYS A 281 -6.25 -5.92 15.70
N VAL A 282 -5.49 -5.06 16.37
CA VAL A 282 -4.15 -5.41 16.88
C VAL A 282 -4.21 -6.60 17.85
N ALA A 283 -5.33 -6.76 18.56
CA ALA A 283 -5.60 -7.91 19.42
C ALA A 283 -5.58 -9.24 18.66
N ASP A 284 -6.15 -9.25 17.46
CA ASP A 284 -6.47 -10.48 16.74
C ASP A 284 -5.23 -11.09 16.08
N ILE A 285 -4.20 -10.29 15.82
CA ILE A 285 -2.96 -10.77 15.19
C ILE A 285 -2.01 -11.44 16.18
N THR A 286 -2.27 -11.43 17.49
CA THR A 286 -1.30 -11.90 18.49
C THR A 286 -0.89 -13.36 18.27
N ASP A 287 -1.84 -14.20 17.86
CA ASP A 287 -1.60 -15.62 17.56
C ASP A 287 -0.93 -15.83 16.19
N ASP A 288 -1.06 -14.86 15.27
CA ASP A 288 -0.57 -14.92 13.89
C ASP A 288 0.92 -14.51 13.77
N LEU A 289 1.49 -13.91 14.81
CA LEU A 289 2.87 -13.39 14.83
C LEU A 289 3.93 -14.42 15.27
N GLY A 290 3.53 -15.62 15.69
CA GLY A 290 4.43 -16.72 16.09
C GLY A 290 4.87 -16.71 17.55
#